data_AF-A0AAU5YSV4-F1
#
_entry.id   AF-A0AAU5YSV4-F1
#
_cell.length_a   1.000
_cell.length_b   1.000
_cell.length_c   1.000
_cell.angle_alpha   90.00
_cell.angle_beta   90.00
_cell.angle_gamma   90.00
#
_symmetry.space_group_name_H-M   'P 1'
#
loop_
_entity.id
_entity.type
_entity.pdbx_description
1 polymer ?
#
loop_
_entity_poly.entity_id
_entity_poly.type
_entity_poly.pdbx_seq_one_letter_code
_entity_poly.pdbx_strand_id
1 'polypeptide(L)' 'MNNPFEDQDATYLVLVNDEAQYSLWPAFADVPDGWTVAHPEDTRAACLEYVEATWTDMRPKSLVEAMAAGTDTTS' A
#
# COMPACT_ATOMS: atom_id res chain seq x y z
N MET A 1 10.32 -16.99 -12.69
CA MET A 1 9.41 -15.94 -13.20
C MET A 1 9.18 -14.96 -12.06
N ASN A 2 9.86 -13.80 -12.08
CA ASN A 2 9.68 -12.76 -11.06
C ASN A 2 8.44 -11.95 -11.44
N ASN A 3 7.43 -11.91 -10.57
CA ASN A 3 6.24 -11.09 -10.78
C ASN A 3 6.62 -9.64 -10.46
N PRO A 4 6.49 -8.67 -11.38
CA PRO A 4 6.91 -7.29 -11.17
C PRO A 4 6.05 -6.54 -10.12
N PHE A 5 5.02 -7.19 -9.58
CA PHE A 5 4.20 -6.72 -8.46
C PHE A 5 4.63 -7.33 -7.11
N GLU A 6 5.61 -8.22 -7.10
CA GLU A 6 6.18 -8.88 -5.90
C GLU A 6 7.62 -8.43 -5.61
N ASP A 7 8.10 -7.40 -6.31
CA ASP A 7 9.36 -6.75 -5.95
C ASP A 7 9.18 -5.99 -4.64
N GLN A 8 9.57 -6.63 -3.54
CA GLN A 8 9.56 -6.07 -2.18
C GLN A 8 10.48 -4.84 -2.07
N ASP A 9 11.41 -4.70 -3.00
CA ASP A 9 12.34 -3.57 -3.12
C ASP A 9 11.76 -2.39 -3.92
N ALA A 10 10.57 -2.51 -4.52
CA ALA A 10 9.92 -1.40 -5.21
C ALA A 10 9.26 -0.43 -4.24
N THR A 11 9.40 0.87 -4.51
CA THR A 11 8.77 1.93 -3.73
C THR A 11 7.39 2.29 -4.29
N TYR A 12 6.47 2.55 -3.38
CA TYR A 12 5.09 2.92 -3.65
C TYR A 12 4.74 4.22 -2.92
N LEU A 13 3.74 4.91 -3.45
CA LEU A 13 3.08 6.06 -2.87
C LEU A 13 1.68 5.63 -2.44
N VAL A 14 1.16 6.26 -1.40
CA VAL A 14 -0.28 6.22 -1.13
C VAL A 14 -0.89 7.49 -1.68
N LEU A 15 -1.80 7.33 -2.63
CA LEU A 15 -2.58 8.43 -3.16
C LEU A 15 -3.96 8.47 -2.52
N VAL A 16 -4.51 9.67 -2.39
CA VAL A 16 -5.88 9.93 -2.00
C VAL A 16 -6.54 10.86 -3.00
N ASN A 17 -7.78 10.59 -3.36
CA ASN A 17 -8.59 11.49 -4.18
C ASN A 17 -9.49 12.39 -3.31
N ASP A 18 -10.20 13.32 -3.94
CA ASP A 18 -11.16 14.21 -3.27
C ASP A 18 -12.33 13.46 -2.62
N GLU A 19 -12.58 12.21 -3.02
CA GLU A 19 -13.60 11.31 -2.43
C GLU A 19 -13.07 10.49 -1.24
N ALA A 20 -11.87 10.80 -0.73
CA ALA A 20 -11.20 10.10 0.37
C ALA A 20 -10.96 8.60 0.12
N GLN A 21 -10.81 8.21 -1.14
CA GLN A 21 -10.42 6.86 -1.54
C GLN A 21 -8.90 6.76 -1.62
N TYR A 22 -8.36 5.70 -1.04
CA TYR A 22 -6.92 5.44 -1.03
C TYR A 22 -6.53 4.46 -2.14
N SER A 23 -5.41 4.74 -2.81
CA SER A 23 -4.84 3.86 -3.83
C SER A 23 -3.34 3.74 -3.66
N LEU A 24 -2.80 2.52 -3.80
CA LEU A 24 -1.36 2.30 -3.89
C LEU A 24 -0.91 2.61 -5.32
N TRP A 25 0.10 3.47 -5.45
CA TRP A 25 0.62 3.89 -6.75
C TRP A 25 2.13 3.66 -6.82
N PRO A 26 2.70 3.19 -7.94
CA PRO A 26 4.15 3.02 -8.03
C PRO A 26 4.88 4.37 -7.99
N ALA A 27 5.95 4.50 -7.19
CA ALA A 27 6.66 5.78 -7.04
C ALA A 27 7.36 6.24 -8.34
N PHE A 28 7.66 5.31 -9.25
CA PHE A 28 8.25 5.62 -10.55
C PHE A 28 7.24 6.17 -11.58
N ALA A 29 5.94 6.08 -11.31
CA ALA A 29 4.89 6.51 -12.22
C ALA A 29 4.38 7.90 -11.83
N ASP A 30 4.17 8.77 -12.82
CA ASP A 30 3.59 10.09 -12.59
C ASP A 30 2.21 9.97 -11.92
N VAL A 31 1.94 10.88 -10.97
CA VAL A 31 0.67 10.93 -10.25
C VAL A 31 -0.43 11.46 -11.17
N PRO A 32 -1.56 10.75 -11.33
CA PRO A 32 -2.66 11.24 -12.17
C PRO A 32 -3.28 12.52 -11.62
N ASP A 33 -3.79 13.38 -12.51
CA ASP A 33 -4.58 14.55 -12.11
C ASP A 33 -5.79 14.14 -11.25
N GLY A 34 -6.08 14.93 -10.22
CA GLY A 34 -7.16 14.65 -9.26
C GLY A 34 -6.79 13.68 -8.13
N TRP A 35 -5.54 13.20 -8.11
CA TRP A 35 -4.99 12.44 -6.98
C TRP A 35 -3.89 13.23 -6.29
N THR A 36 -3.85 13.13 -4.96
CA THR A 36 -2.84 13.77 -4.13
C THR A 36 -2.06 12.72 -3.36
N VAL A 37 -0.76 12.95 -3.17
CA VAL A 37 0.09 12.07 -2.34
C VAL A 37 -0.31 12.23 -0.88
N ALA A 38 -0.89 11.16 -0.31
CA ALA A 38 -1.22 11.05 1.11
C ALA A 38 -0.04 10.54 1.94
N HIS A 39 0.72 9.59 1.40
CA HIS A 39 1.98 9.08 1.98
C HIS A 39 3.09 9.13 0.93
N PRO A 40 4.28 9.66 1.27
CA PRO A 40 5.43 9.72 0.37
C PRO A 40 5.95 8.34 -0.02
N GLU A 41 6.99 8.30 -0.86
CA GLU A 41 7.53 7.03 -1.35
C GLU A 41 8.06 6.18 -0.20
N ASP A 42 7.58 4.95 -0.11
CA ASP A 42 7.94 4.01 0.94
C ASP A 42 7.83 2.56 0.44
N THR A 43 8.25 1.64 1.28
CA THR A 43 8.02 0.22 1.07
C THR A 43 6.53 -0.09 0.97
N ARG A 44 6.19 -1.14 0.23
CA ARG A 44 4.82 -1.62 0.12
C ARG A 44 4.17 -1.88 1.49
N ALA A 45 4.94 -2.43 2.44
CA ALA A 45 4.46 -2.72 3.78
C ALA A 45 4.08 -1.44 4.56
N ALA A 46 4.95 -0.43 4.54
CA ALA A 46 4.68 0.86 5.19
C ALA A 46 3.49 1.59 4.56
N CYS A 47 3.37 1.56 3.22
CA CYS A 47 2.21 2.14 2.53
C CYS A 47 0.89 1.45 2.92
N LEU A 48 0.90 0.12 3.04
CA LEU A 48 -0.27 -0.63 3.48
C LEU A 48 -0.62 -0.33 4.94
N GLU A 49 0.36 -0.27 5.84
CA GLU A 49 0.15 0.12 7.24
C GLU A 49 -0.46 1.53 7.34
N TYR A 50 0.02 2.48 6.53
CA TYR A 50 -0.55 3.82 6.47
C TYR A 50 -2.02 3.81 6.03
N VAL A 51 -2.35 3.05 4.99
CA VAL A 51 -3.74 2.91 4.52
C VAL A 51 -4.61 2.26 5.58
N GLU A 52 -4.15 1.20 6.24
CA GLU A 52 -4.88 0.53 7.33
C GLU A 52 -5.10 1.44 8.55
N ALA A 53 -4.09 2.25 8.90
CA ALA A 53 -4.16 3.20 10.00
C ALA A 53 -5.01 4.44 9.70
N THR A 54 -5.07 4.86 8.44
CA THR A 54 -5.82 6.07 8.03
C THR A 54 -7.25 5.72 7.65
N TRP A 55 -7.48 4.57 7.03
CA TRP A 55 -8.79 4.08 6.61
C TRP A 55 -9.49 3.29 7.74
N THR A 56 -9.42 3.81 8.97
CA THR A 56 -9.90 3.13 10.19
C THR A 56 -11.41 2.97 10.32
N ASP A 57 -12.20 3.60 9.44
CA ASP A 57 -13.67 3.63 9.52
C ASP A 57 -14.36 2.75 8.46
N MET A 58 -13.75 1.61 8.09
CA MET A 58 -14.38 0.55 7.30
C MET A 58 -13.83 -0.81 7.75
N ARG A 59 -14.48 -1.56 8.66
CA ARG A 59 -13.96 -2.88 9.10
C ARG A 59 -15.00 -4.00 9.01
N PRO A 60 -14.52 -5.24 8.75
CA PRO A 60 -14.13 -6.09 9.88
C PRO A 60 -12.66 -6.50 9.91
N LYS A 61 -12.16 -6.63 11.14
CA LYS A 61 -10.79 -6.90 11.60
C LYS A 61 -10.17 -8.25 11.16
N SER A 62 -10.82 -9.05 10.32
CA SER A 62 -10.41 -10.43 10.03
C SER A 62 -9.27 -10.58 9.02
N LEU A 63 -8.90 -9.52 8.29
CA LEU A 63 -7.77 -9.56 7.32
C LEU A 63 -6.42 -9.18 7.95
N VAL A 64 -6.43 -8.41 9.03
CA VAL A 64 -5.20 -7.93 9.68
C VAL A 64 -4.40 -9.10 10.29
N GLU A 65 -5.07 -10.16 10.74
CA GLU A 65 -4.41 -11.35 11.29
C GLU A 65 -3.83 -12.29 10.20
N ALA A 66 -4.31 -12.23 8.95
CA ALA A 66 -3.84 -13.10 7.87
C ALA A 66 -2.55 -12.61 7.19
N MET A 67 -2.29 -11.30 7.23
CA MET A 67 -1.09 -10.68 6.62
C MET A 67 0.13 -10.69 7.55
N ALA A 68 -0.06 -10.84 8.86
CA ALA A 68 1.02 -11.07 9.82
C ALA A 68 1.65 -12.49 9.71
N ALA A 69 1.01 -13.42 9.00
CA ALA A 69 1.43 -14.82 8.87
C ALA A 69 2.16 -15.14 7.54
N GLY A 70 2.50 -14.12 6.74
CA GLY A 70 3.15 -14.29 5.42
C GLY A 70 4.67 -14.28 5.43
N THR A 71 5.34 -14.36 6.58
CA THR A 71 6.80 -14.58 6.65
C THR A 71 7.07 -16.08 6.70
N ASP A 72 7.01 -16.74 5.54
CA ASP A 72 7.66 -18.04 5.35
C ASP A 72 8.22 -18.11 3.93
N THR A 73 9.55 -18.17 3.77
CA THR A 73 10.26 -19.45 3.59
C THR A 73 11.74 -19.21 3.21
N THR A 74 12.64 -19.98 3.84
CA THR A 74 14.02 -20.34 3.43
C THR A 74 15.12 -19.33 3.80
N SER A 75 16.04 -19.61 4.74
CA SER A 75 16.85 -20.84 4.87
C SER A 75 17.44 -21.05 6.26
#